data_AF-A0A1G2YRZ2-F1
#
_entry.id   AF-A0A1G2YRZ2-F1
#
_cell.length_a   1.000
_cell.length_b   1.000
_cell.length_c   1.000
_cell.angle_alpha   90.00
_cell.angle_beta   90.00
_cell.angle_gamma   90.00
#
_symmetry.space_group_name_H-M   'P 1'
#
loop_
_entity.id
_entity.type
_entity.pdbx_description
1 polymer ?
#
loop_
_entity_poly.entity_id
_entity_poly.type
_entity_poly.pdbx_seq_one_letter_code
_entity_poly.pdbx_strand_id
1 'polypeptide(L)'
;MSYTIIISAIIGVSGYLLNHWLNQKAEIMTKKRQVYEEIAIALGVFVSGRDSTKEDKKRFLDQYAKLWLWASDSVIRAANEFSDIMIRRDPSNGEWQTKAKHAYANFAIEMRRDLGFSKTLLISDEYKFVSFGG
;
A
#
# COMPACT_ATOMS: atom_id res chain seq x y z
N MET A 1 -35.21 38.74 13.28
CA MET A 1 -33.80 38.94 13.70
C MET A 1 -33.20 37.69 14.37
N SER A 2 -33.94 36.96 15.21
CA SER A 2 -33.40 35.74 15.86
C SER A 2 -33.15 34.55 14.92
N TYR A 3 -34.00 34.33 13.91
CA TYR A 3 -33.84 33.19 12.97
C TYR A 3 -32.59 33.27 12.10
N THR A 4 -32.18 34.46 11.66
CA THR A 4 -30.96 34.65 10.84
C THR A 4 -29.68 34.35 11.60
N ILE A 5 -29.66 34.58 12.91
CA ILE A 5 -28.53 34.26 13.80
C ILE A 5 -28.44 32.74 14.03
N ILE A 6 -29.58 32.07 14.20
CA ILE A 6 -29.62 30.60 14.36
C ILE A 6 -29.15 29.92 13.07
N ILE A 7 -29.60 30.39 11.91
CA ILE A 7 -29.20 29.84 10.61
C ILE A 7 -27.69 30.02 10.36
N SER A 8 -27.11 31.18 10.65
CA SER A 8 -25.67 31.40 10.48
C SER A 8 -24.83 30.56 11.43
N ALA A 9 -25.28 30.35 12.67
CA ALA A 9 -24.62 29.47 13.62
C ALA A 9 -24.62 28.00 13.16
N ILE A 10 -25.74 27.49 12.63
CA ILE A 10 -25.83 26.12 12.09
C ILE A 10 -24.89 25.94 10.89
N ILE A 11 -24.88 26.88 9.95
CA ILE A 11 -24.00 26.82 8.77
C ILE A 11 -22.52 26.80 9.21
N GLY A 12 -22.14 27.61 10.19
CA GLY A 12 -20.78 27.64 10.72
C GLY A 12 -20.35 26.31 11.35
N VAL A 13 -21.21 25.71 12.19
CA VAL A 13 -20.92 24.41 12.83
C VAL A 13 -20.87 23.29 11.81
N SER A 14 -21.82 23.22 10.88
CA SER A 14 -21.81 22.21 9.80
C SER A 14 -20.56 22.32 8.93
N GLY A 15 -20.15 23.54 8.57
CA GLY A 15 -18.92 23.77 7.81
C GLY A 15 -17.67 23.34 8.56
N TYR A 16 -17.59 23.64 9.86
CA TYR A 16 -16.46 23.21 10.70
C TYR A 16 -16.35 21.68 10.79
N LEU A 17 -17.46 20.98 11.05
CA LEU A 17 -17.48 19.52 11.13
C LEU A 17 -17.10 18.85 9.81
N LEU A 18 -17.60 19.38 8.68
CA LEU A 18 -17.23 18.89 7.36
C LEU A 18 -15.72 19.06 7.11
N ASN A 19 -15.18 20.24 7.38
CA ASN A 19 -13.75 20.52 7.21
C ASN A 19 -12.89 19.63 8.12
N HIS A 20 -13.29 19.43 9.37
CA HIS A 20 -12.59 18.56 10.31
C HIS A 20 -12.54 17.11 9.83
N TRP A 21 -13.66 16.58 9.34
CA TRP A 21 -13.73 15.23 8.79
C TRP A 21 -12.90 15.07 7.50
N LEU A 22 -12.94 16.07 6.62
CA LEU A 22 -12.11 16.07 5.41
C LEU A 22 -10.61 16.09 5.75
N ASN A 23 -10.22 16.88 6.74
CA ASN A 23 -8.82 16.95 7.18
C ASN A 23 -8.33 15.62 7.78
N GLN A 24 -9.14 14.96 8.61
CA GLN A 24 -8.78 13.64 9.13
C GLN A 24 -8.62 12.61 8.01
N LYS A 25 -9.53 12.61 7.02
CA LYS A 25 -9.42 11.72 5.86
C LYS A 25 -8.16 11.99 5.03
N ALA A 26 -7.81 13.26 4.83
CA ALA A 26 -6.60 13.65 4.12
C ALA A 26 -5.34 13.21 4.88
N GLU A 27 -5.34 13.31 6.21
CA GLU A 27 -4.23 12.86 7.06
C GLU A 27 -4.05 11.34 6.97
N ILE A 28 -5.11 10.56 7.13
CA ILE A 28 -5.09 9.09 6.99
C ILE A 28 -4.56 8.70 5.61
N MET A 29 -5.05 9.36 4.54
CA MET A 29 -4.61 9.08 3.18
C MET A 29 -3.12 9.41 2.98
N THR A 30 -2.66 10.50 3.60
CA THR A 30 -1.24 10.88 3.59
C THR A 30 -0.38 9.82 4.27
N LYS A 31 -0.82 9.31 5.43
CA LYS A 31 -0.13 8.23 6.15
C LYS A 31 -0.09 6.94 5.34
N LYS A 32 -1.21 6.55 4.72
CA LYS A 32 -1.26 5.39 3.81
C LYS A 32 -0.25 5.54 2.68
N ARG A 33 -0.24 6.68 1.99
CA ARG A 33 0.72 6.96 0.91
C ARG A 33 2.17 6.78 1.39
N GLN A 34 2.53 7.37 2.52
CA GLN A 34 3.87 7.24 3.10
C GLN A 34 4.25 5.77 3.36
N VAL A 35 3.35 5.01 3.99
CA VAL A 35 3.58 3.58 4.27
C VAL A 35 3.75 2.78 2.98
N TYR A 36 2.95 3.06 1.95
CA TYR A 36 2.99 2.33 0.68
C TYR A 36 4.22 2.66 -0.17
N GLU A 37 4.68 3.91 -0.13
CA GLU A 37 5.94 4.30 -0.75
C GLU A 37 7.12 3.57 -0.08
N GLU A 38 7.16 3.57 1.25
CA GLU A 38 8.24 2.93 2.01
C GLU A 38 8.29 1.41 1.83
N ILE A 39 7.14 0.72 1.86
CA ILE A 39 7.11 -0.72 1.62
C ILE A 39 7.45 -1.04 0.16
N ALA A 40 6.99 -0.25 -0.82
CA ALA A 40 7.32 -0.47 -2.22
C ALA A 40 8.83 -0.38 -2.48
N ILE A 41 9.52 0.53 -1.78
CA ILE A 41 10.99 0.61 -1.79
C ILE A 41 11.60 -0.62 -1.11
N ALA A 42 11.10 -0.99 0.08
CA ALA A 42 11.63 -2.10 0.86
C ALA A 42 11.44 -3.47 0.19
N LEU A 43 10.41 -3.63 -0.63
CA LEU A 43 10.19 -4.80 -1.47
C LEU A 43 11.33 -5.06 -2.47
N GLY A 44 12.18 -4.06 -2.73
CA GLY A 44 13.40 -4.21 -3.52
C GLY A 44 14.34 -5.31 -3.01
N VAL A 45 14.25 -5.69 -1.73
CA VAL A 45 14.99 -6.82 -1.14
C VAL A 45 14.68 -8.17 -1.79
N PHE A 46 13.55 -8.28 -2.49
CA PHE A 46 13.11 -9.50 -3.16
C PHE A 46 13.29 -9.49 -4.68
N VAL A 47 13.78 -8.37 -5.24
CA VAL A 47 14.04 -8.24 -6.68
C VAL A 47 15.43 -8.80 -6.98
N SER A 48 15.50 -9.78 -7.89
CA SER A 48 16.73 -10.45 -8.31
C SER A 48 17.81 -9.46 -8.77
N GLY A 49 19.08 -9.77 -8.47
CA GLY A 49 20.24 -8.96 -8.93
C GLY A 49 20.74 -7.91 -7.93
N ARG A 50 20.19 -7.86 -6.72
CA ARG A 50 20.76 -7.10 -5.60
C ARG A 50 21.04 -8.05 -4.43
N ASP A 51 22.24 -7.97 -3.86
CA ASP A 51 22.50 -8.56 -2.55
C ASP A 51 21.72 -7.78 -1.50
N SER A 52 20.84 -8.46 -0.78
CA SER A 52 20.10 -7.86 0.33
C SER A 52 20.97 -7.80 1.59
N THR A 53 21.13 -6.61 2.15
CA THR A 53 21.80 -6.44 3.46
C THR A 53 20.88 -6.88 4.61
N LYS A 54 21.44 -7.00 5.83
CA LYS A 54 20.63 -7.26 7.04
C LYS A 54 19.70 -6.07 7.32
N GLU A 55 20.17 -4.88 7.02
CA GLU A 55 19.48 -3.61 7.15
C GLU A 55 18.27 -3.54 6.21
N ASP A 56 18.39 -4.01 4.96
CA ASP A 56 17.27 -4.06 4.00
C ASP A 56 16.17 -5.01 4.48
N LYS A 57 16.54 -6.17 5.01
CA LYS A 57 15.59 -7.14 5.57
C LYS A 57 14.88 -6.56 6.80
N LYS A 58 15.62 -5.91 7.69
CA LYS A 58 15.04 -5.22 8.85
C LYS A 58 14.07 -4.13 8.40
N ARG A 59 14.45 -3.32 7.40
CA ARG A 59 13.59 -2.27 6.83
C ARG A 59 12.29 -2.87 6.30
N PHE A 60 12.35 -3.96 5.55
CA PHE A 60 11.14 -4.64 5.08
C PHE A 60 10.21 -5.06 6.24
N LEU A 61 10.74 -5.71 7.28
CA LEU A 61 9.94 -6.15 8.43
C LEU A 61 9.31 -4.96 9.18
N ASP A 62 10.06 -3.88 9.38
CA ASP A 62 9.58 -2.67 10.04
C ASP A 62 8.45 -1.99 9.24
N GLN A 63 8.53 -1.98 7.89
CA GLN A 63 7.47 -1.45 7.03
C GLN A 63 6.27 -2.41 6.93
N TYR A 64 6.52 -3.72 6.94
CA TYR A 64 5.47 -4.72 6.95
C TYR A 64 4.61 -4.61 8.21
N ALA A 65 5.20 -4.37 9.38
CA ALA A 65 4.45 -4.10 10.61
C ALA A 65 3.56 -2.83 10.50
N LYS A 66 4.02 -1.80 9.78
CA LYS A 66 3.23 -0.57 9.56
C LYS A 66 2.07 -0.77 8.59
N LEU A 67 2.17 -1.70 7.63
CA LEU A 67 1.02 -2.08 6.78
C LEU A 67 -0.16 -2.51 7.64
N TRP A 68 0.07 -3.34 8.66
CA TRP A 68 -0.98 -3.83 9.54
C TRP A 68 -1.70 -2.73 10.32
N LEU A 69 -1.07 -1.57 10.51
CA LEU A 69 -1.68 -0.43 11.19
C LEU A 69 -2.47 0.46 10.25
N TRP A 70 -2.00 0.64 9.01
CA TRP A 70 -2.50 1.68 8.11
C TRP A 70 -3.21 1.17 6.87
N ALA A 71 -2.99 -0.09 6.47
CA ALA A 71 -3.50 -0.60 5.21
C ALA A 71 -4.89 -1.23 5.35
N SER A 72 -5.66 -1.25 4.25
CA SER A 72 -6.89 -2.04 4.19
C SER A 72 -6.61 -3.54 4.22
N ASP A 73 -7.64 -4.30 4.59
CA ASP A 73 -7.59 -5.77 4.62
C ASP A 73 -7.17 -6.39 3.29
N SER A 74 -7.55 -5.78 2.16
CA SER A 74 -7.18 -6.26 0.82
C SER A 74 -5.67 -6.22 0.60
N VAL A 75 -5.05 -5.11 1.00
CA VAL A 75 -3.61 -4.89 0.94
C VAL A 75 -2.88 -5.85 1.87
N ILE A 76 -3.38 -6.03 3.11
CA ILE A 76 -2.80 -6.97 4.08
C ILE A 76 -2.85 -8.41 3.55
N ARG A 77 -3.99 -8.82 2.97
CA ARG A 77 -4.12 -10.16 2.37
C ARG A 77 -3.14 -10.38 1.22
N ALA A 78 -3.00 -9.41 0.32
CA ALA A 78 -2.05 -9.50 -0.78
C ALA A 78 -0.59 -9.51 -0.30
N ALA A 79 -0.25 -8.75 0.75
CA ALA A 79 1.06 -8.77 1.37
C ALA A 79 1.36 -10.15 1.99
N ASN A 80 0.40 -10.73 2.72
CA ASN A 80 0.54 -12.07 3.32
C ASN A 80 0.74 -13.14 2.25
N GLU A 81 -0.04 -13.11 1.16
CA GLU A 81 0.10 -14.04 0.04
C GLU A 81 1.51 -14.00 -0.57
N PHE A 82 2.01 -12.79 -0.83
CA PHE A 82 3.38 -12.61 -1.31
C PHE A 82 4.41 -13.15 -0.32
N SER A 83 4.29 -12.80 0.97
CA SER A 83 5.19 -13.29 2.02
C SER A 83 5.18 -14.81 2.15
N ASP A 84 4.02 -15.46 2.08
CA ASP A 84 3.90 -16.92 2.14
C ASP A 84 4.63 -17.59 0.98
N ILE A 85 4.49 -17.05 -0.24
CA ILE A 85 5.22 -17.56 -1.41
C ILE A 85 6.74 -17.44 -1.20
N MET A 86 7.20 -16.31 -0.67
CA MET A 86 8.63 -16.08 -0.44
C MET A 86 9.20 -16.96 0.67
N ILE A 87 8.42 -17.26 1.72
CA ILE A 87 8.81 -18.15 2.82
C ILE A 87 8.86 -19.61 2.34
N ARG A 88 7.89 -20.04 1.54
CA ARG A 88 7.74 -21.43 1.09
C ARG A 88 8.46 -21.71 -0.23
N ARG A 89 9.24 -20.76 -0.76
CA ARG A 89 9.90 -20.91 -2.04
C ARG A 89 10.83 -22.12 -2.02
N ASP A 90 10.69 -22.97 -3.02
CA ASP A 90 11.60 -24.09 -3.28
C ASP A 90 12.50 -23.71 -4.47
N PRO A 91 13.79 -23.43 -4.26
CA PRO A 91 14.70 -23.04 -5.34
C PRO A 91 14.78 -24.05 -6.49
N SER A 92 14.43 -25.32 -6.26
CA SER A 92 14.45 -26.37 -7.27
C SER A 92 13.25 -26.34 -8.24
N ASN A 93 12.19 -25.59 -7.90
CA ASN A 93 10.96 -25.50 -8.70
C ASN A 93 10.82 -24.10 -9.34
N GLY A 94 11.08 -23.97 -10.64
CA GLY A 94 10.99 -22.68 -11.33
C GLY A 94 9.63 -21.95 -11.25
N GLU A 95 8.53 -22.62 -10.91
CA GLU A 95 7.21 -22.01 -10.82
C GLU A 95 7.08 -20.94 -9.72
N TRP A 96 7.87 -21.02 -8.65
CA TRP A 96 7.76 -20.06 -7.54
C TRP A 96 8.05 -18.63 -8.00
N GLN A 97 8.92 -18.45 -9.00
CA GLN A 97 9.26 -17.12 -9.52
C GLN A 97 8.08 -16.45 -10.19
N THR A 98 7.32 -17.19 -11.00
CA THR A 98 6.11 -16.67 -11.67
C THR A 98 5.05 -16.32 -10.64
N LYS A 99 4.82 -17.19 -9.65
CA LYS A 99 3.87 -16.95 -8.54
C LYS A 99 4.26 -15.73 -7.71
N ALA A 100 5.55 -15.59 -7.37
CA ALA A 100 6.07 -14.46 -6.62
C ALA A 100 5.91 -13.14 -7.37
N LYS A 101 6.22 -13.12 -8.68
CA LYS A 101 6.03 -11.93 -9.54
C LYS A 101 4.56 -11.52 -9.63
N HIS A 102 3.66 -12.49 -9.81
CA HIS A 102 2.23 -12.23 -9.84
C HIS A 102 1.72 -11.67 -8.50
N ALA A 103 2.10 -12.30 -7.37
CA ALA A 103 1.70 -11.84 -6.03
C ALA A 103 2.26 -10.46 -5.70
N TYR A 104 3.51 -10.17 -6.10
CA TYR A 104 4.10 -8.83 -5.98
C TYR A 104 3.27 -7.79 -6.73
N ALA A 105 2.92 -8.07 -7.99
CA ALA A 105 2.15 -7.15 -8.82
C ALA A 105 0.74 -6.93 -8.24
N ASN A 106 0.10 -8.00 -7.77
CA ASN A 106 -1.20 -7.93 -7.10
C ASN A 106 -1.12 -7.05 -5.84
N PHE A 107 -0.08 -7.21 -5.02
CA PHE A 107 0.14 -6.37 -3.84
C PHE A 107 0.27 -4.89 -4.20
N ALA A 108 1.00 -4.55 -5.27
CA ALA A 108 1.09 -3.17 -5.76
C ALA A 108 -0.27 -2.63 -6.25
N ILE A 109 -1.09 -3.46 -6.90
CA ILE A 109 -2.43 -3.08 -7.38
C ILE A 109 -3.38 -2.84 -6.20
N GLU A 110 -3.36 -3.67 -5.16
CA GLU A 110 -4.18 -3.46 -3.97
C GLU A 110 -3.80 -2.17 -3.24
N MET A 111 -2.51 -1.86 -3.13
CA MET A 111 -2.06 -0.56 -2.58
C MET A 111 -2.63 0.61 -3.38
N ARG A 112 -2.65 0.51 -4.73
CA ARG A 112 -3.25 1.55 -5.58
C ARG A 112 -4.75 1.68 -5.35
N ARG A 113 -5.47 0.56 -5.26
CA ARG A 113 -6.92 0.54 -4.99
C ARG A 113 -7.22 1.25 -3.67
N ASP A 114 -6.45 0.96 -2.63
CA ASP A 114 -6.63 1.57 -1.31
C ASP A 114 -6.23 3.06 -1.25
N LEU A 115 -5.36 3.53 -2.15
CA LEU A 115 -5.05 4.96 -2.36
C LEU A 115 -6.09 5.73 -3.18
N GLY A 116 -7.25 5.12 -3.46
CA GLY A 116 -8.35 5.77 -4.18
C GLY A 116 -8.40 5.46 -5.68
N PHE A 117 -7.50 4.64 -6.22
CA PHE A 117 -7.60 4.11 -7.58
C PHE A 117 -8.47 2.84 -7.64
N SER A 118 -9.61 2.84 -6.94
CA SER A 118 -10.47 1.66 -6.76
C SER A 118 -11.02 1.09 -8.07
N LYS A 119 -11.12 1.92 -9.12
CA LYS A 119 -11.57 1.53 -10.47
C LYS A 119 -10.43 1.19 -11.44
N THR A 120 -9.23 0.91 -10.93
CA THR A 120 -8.09 0.51 -11.78
C THR A 120 -8.42 -0.76 -12.57
N LEU A 121 -8.17 -0.73 -13.88
CA LEU A 121 -8.31 -1.89 -14.77
C LEU A 121 -7.02 -2.69 -14.89
N LEU A 122 -5.92 -2.18 -14.32
CA LEU A 122 -4.63 -2.86 -14.33
C LEU A 122 -4.73 -4.24 -13.65
N ILE A 123 -4.16 -5.24 -14.30
CA ILE A 123 -4.01 -6.60 -13.79
C ILE A 123 -2.54 -6.94 -13.54
N SER A 124 -2.28 -7.95 -12.71
CA SER A 124 -0.93 -8.33 -12.29
C SER A 124 0.03 -8.62 -13.45
N ASP A 125 -0.47 -9.20 -14.54
CA ASP A 125 0.32 -9.59 -15.72
C ASP A 125 0.84 -8.39 -16.55
N GLU A 126 0.22 -7.23 -16.37
CA GLU A 126 0.65 -5.99 -17.01
C GLU A 126 1.84 -5.35 -16.30
N TYR A 127 2.10 -5.71 -15.03
CA TYR A 127 3.25 -5.23 -14.28
C TYR A 127 4.56 -5.77 -14.88
N LYS A 128 5.48 -4.87 -15.24
CA LYS A 128 6.78 -5.24 -15.81
C LYS A 128 7.90 -5.04 -14.79
N PHE A 129 8.64 -6.12 -14.55
CA PHE A 129 9.88 -6.08 -13.79
C PHE A 129 10.99 -5.62 -14.74
N VAL A 130 11.51 -4.42 -14.51
CA VAL A 130 12.57 -3.82 -15.33
C VAL A 130 13.92 -4.01 -14.63
N SER A 131 14.90 -4.52 -15.36
CA SER A 131 16.30 -4.59 -14.95
C SER A 131 17.16 -3.98 -16.05
N PHE A 132 18.11 -3.13 -15.69
CA PHE A 132 19.17 -2.72 -16.61
C PHE A 132 20.17 -3.87 -16.72
N GLY A 133 20.55 -4.27 -17.93
CA GLY A 133 21.52 -5.34 -18.15
C GLY A 133 22.79 -5.09 -17.33
N GLY A 134 23.27 -6.15 -16.66
CA GLY A 134 24.53 -6.12 -15.90
C GLY A 134 25.75 -6.04 -16.80
#